data_AF-A0A961UQ10-F1
#
_entry.id   AF-A0A961UQ10-F1
#
_cell.length_a   1.000
_cell.length_b   1.000
_cell.length_c   1.000
_cell.angle_alpha   90.00
_cell.angle_beta   90.00
_cell.angle_gamma   90.00
#
_symmetry.space_group_name_H-M   'P 1'
#
loop_
_entity.id
_entity.type
_entity.pdbx_description
1 polymer ?
#
loop_
_entity_poly.entity_id
_entity_poly.type
_entity_poly.pdbx_seq_one_letter_code
_entity_poly.pdbx_strand_id
1 'polypeptide(L)'
;MRAKFAILTALLLAMLCAGELIDAAHANWLTALTKGATKAGKAASHTHLGDIGKAISHVPHLPPGSRGVALAAHATSDGHWQFATREGNVFTAATPDEMKRMLPSLVPDAPSDGKMALYLSEDSAFANRSALDKLPPDAELHLTTSEGAFPLTQAGDGALSLKLKPNVTIALGERGLFEEALSFLSRPLNKSSIRTLSIEPGATKPLSSAPRLDPASKAPVVDKVAPEQLAQSLRALRGQTALVVGRIENGKIAFKPASGSEVVSDLDGLLAAARDADVNLVLLNADTPLQPGGRNWLWQSIEVGGLNEAMSKATFGDFLDALGAHRVPMRVSATPDGSGRVRLQAQAESTAGAVESAQNALSDFLGDLTGNVVTNAVDVHARDESRQKELDARIIPGVPTYIQYPYLIAVFLGMLGWGVSRSWWSAIWPPRTPQGGENWVVGKLRALPNFLAFVFLFLPLAGIPAFVWHSLVQLWNTISAPFRWIGRLMRRRVEV
;
A
#
# COMPACT_ATOMS: atom_id res chain seq x y z
N MET A 1 -37.66 24.51 -10.62
CA MET A 1 -37.27 23.10 -10.35
C MET A 1 -36.37 22.49 -11.43
N ARG A 2 -36.63 22.68 -12.74
CA ARG A 2 -35.87 22.02 -13.83
C ARG A 2 -34.38 22.41 -13.92
N ALA A 3 -34.02 23.68 -13.68
CA ALA A 3 -32.61 24.12 -13.67
C ALA A 3 -31.81 23.51 -12.50
N LYS A 4 -32.43 23.32 -11.33
CA LYS A 4 -31.80 22.67 -10.17
C LYS A 4 -31.53 21.19 -10.44
N PHE A 5 -32.38 20.53 -11.22
CA PHE A 5 -32.17 19.15 -11.66
C PHE A 5 -31.02 19.02 -12.65
N ALA A 6 -30.90 19.93 -13.63
CA ALA A 6 -29.78 19.92 -14.58
C ALA A 6 -28.42 20.10 -13.89
N ILE A 7 -28.34 21.01 -12.91
CA ILE A 7 -27.12 21.22 -12.10
C ILE A 7 -26.80 19.97 -11.27
N LEU A 8 -27.80 19.35 -10.65
CA LEU A 8 -27.62 18.12 -9.88
C LEU A 8 -27.13 16.96 -10.77
N THR A 9 -27.65 16.86 -11.99
CA THR A 9 -27.28 15.80 -12.95
C THR A 9 -25.85 16.00 -13.46
N ALA A 10 -25.44 17.25 -13.71
CA ALA A 10 -24.06 17.58 -14.09
C ALA A 10 -23.07 17.34 -12.93
N LEU A 11 -23.46 17.66 -11.69
CA LEU A 11 -22.66 17.37 -10.49
C LEU A 11 -22.50 15.87 -10.24
N LEU A 12 -23.56 15.09 -10.49
CA LEU A 12 -23.51 13.63 -10.40
C LEU A 12 -22.67 13.01 -11.51
N LEU A 13 -22.75 13.52 -12.75
CA LEU A 13 -21.88 13.08 -13.85
C LEU A 13 -20.41 13.39 -13.56
N ALA A 14 -20.13 14.57 -13.00
CA ALA A 14 -18.78 14.96 -12.57
C ALA A 14 -18.27 14.07 -11.41
N MET A 15 -19.13 13.67 -10.46
CA MET A 15 -18.77 12.69 -9.42
C MET A 15 -18.53 11.29 -9.97
N LEU A 16 -19.29 10.85 -10.98
CA LEU A 16 -19.08 9.56 -11.65
C LEU A 16 -17.77 9.53 -12.45
N CYS A 17 -17.39 10.63 -13.10
CA CYS A 17 -16.09 10.77 -13.75
C CYS A 17 -14.92 10.90 -12.76
N ALA A 18 -15.18 11.36 -11.52
CA ALA A 18 -14.20 11.40 -10.44
C ALA A 18 -14.09 10.07 -9.66
N GLY A 19 -14.84 9.04 -10.06
CA GLY A 19 -14.91 7.73 -9.36
C GLY A 19 -13.60 6.94 -9.34
N GLU A 20 -12.60 7.30 -10.15
CA GLU A 20 -11.26 6.69 -10.10
C GLU A 20 -10.41 7.16 -8.90
N LEU A 21 -10.92 8.09 -8.06
CA LEU A 21 -10.17 8.67 -6.92
C LEU A 21 -10.70 8.28 -5.53
N ILE A 22 -11.64 7.33 -5.43
CA ILE A 22 -12.24 6.98 -4.14
C ILE A 22 -11.46 5.83 -3.50
N ASP A 23 -10.35 6.18 -2.84
CA ASP A 23 -9.65 5.29 -1.90
C ASP A 23 -10.39 5.23 -0.55
N ALA A 24 -10.28 4.09 0.11
CA ALA A 24 -11.23 3.48 1.06
C ALA A 24 -11.83 4.35 2.20
N ALA A 25 -13.02 3.91 2.63
CA ALA A 25 -13.84 4.47 3.70
C ALA A 25 -13.31 4.09 5.10
N HIS A 26 -12.56 4.98 5.74
CA HIS A 26 -12.47 5.11 7.20
C HIS A 26 -12.83 6.55 7.61
N ALA A 27 -12.92 6.83 8.92
CA ALA A 27 -13.38 8.09 9.54
C ALA A 27 -12.68 9.40 9.08
N ASN A 28 -11.79 9.31 8.09
CA ASN A 28 -11.05 10.39 7.45
C ASN A 28 -11.35 10.51 5.93
N TRP A 29 -12.44 9.95 5.40
CA TRP A 29 -12.75 9.97 3.96
C TRP A 29 -12.85 11.39 3.36
N LEU A 30 -13.37 12.37 4.11
CA LEU A 30 -13.36 13.78 3.73
C LEU A 30 -11.94 14.38 3.71
N THR A 31 -11.09 13.95 4.63
CA THR A 31 -9.67 14.32 4.67
C THR A 31 -8.89 13.66 3.53
N ALA A 32 -9.26 12.44 3.13
CA ALA A 32 -8.71 11.73 1.99
C ALA A 32 -9.15 12.36 0.66
N LEU A 33 -10.40 12.79 0.53
CA LEU A 33 -10.89 13.56 -0.63
C LEU A 33 -10.18 14.91 -0.76
N THR A 34 -9.96 15.63 0.34
CA THR A 34 -9.23 16.91 0.31
C THR A 34 -7.74 16.72 0.05
N LYS A 35 -7.11 15.65 0.59
CA LYS A 35 -5.73 15.25 0.25
C LYS A 35 -5.59 14.76 -1.19
N GLY A 36 -6.56 13.99 -1.69
CA GLY A 36 -6.61 13.50 -3.07
C GLY A 36 -6.80 14.64 -4.06
N ALA A 37 -7.71 15.57 -3.77
CA ALA A 37 -7.93 16.77 -4.60
C ALA A 37 -6.72 17.72 -4.57
N THR A 38 -5.99 17.84 -3.45
CA THR A 38 -4.76 18.64 -3.38
C THR A 38 -3.57 17.95 -4.06
N LYS A 39 -3.45 16.61 -3.97
CA LYS A 39 -2.44 15.84 -4.73
C LYS A 39 -2.72 15.88 -6.24
N ALA A 40 -3.97 15.68 -6.66
CA ALA A 40 -4.39 15.78 -8.05
C ALA A 40 -4.26 17.21 -8.59
N GLY A 41 -4.58 18.23 -7.78
CA GLY A 41 -4.40 19.64 -8.13
C GLY A 41 -2.93 20.05 -8.29
N LYS A 42 -2.03 19.50 -7.47
CA LYS A 42 -0.57 19.70 -7.61
C LYS A 42 0.03 18.94 -8.79
N ALA A 43 -0.47 17.74 -9.10
CA ALA A 43 -0.05 17.00 -10.30
C ALA A 43 -0.55 17.66 -11.59
N ALA A 44 -1.74 18.26 -11.57
CA ALA A 44 -2.33 18.93 -12.73
C ALA A 44 -1.60 20.22 -13.13
N SER A 45 -0.94 20.94 -12.20
CA SER A 45 -0.25 22.21 -12.53
C SER A 45 1.05 22.05 -13.33
N HIS A 46 1.60 20.84 -13.45
CA HIS A 46 2.86 20.55 -14.15
C HIS A 46 2.69 19.65 -15.39
N THR A 47 1.47 19.46 -15.87
CA THR A 47 1.15 18.65 -17.07
C THR A 47 1.87 19.09 -18.35
N HIS A 48 2.45 20.29 -18.40
CA HIS A 48 3.24 20.77 -19.54
C HIS A 48 4.69 20.28 -19.56
N LEU A 49 5.18 19.62 -18.50
CA LEU A 49 6.58 19.20 -18.34
C LEU A 49 6.79 17.68 -18.46
N GLY A 50 5.78 16.90 -18.85
CA GLY A 50 5.93 15.44 -19.03
C GLY A 50 6.52 14.72 -17.81
N ASP A 51 7.38 13.73 -18.05
CA ASP A 51 7.94 12.85 -17.00
C ASP A 51 8.92 13.58 -16.05
N ILE A 52 9.57 14.66 -16.50
CA ILE A 52 10.42 15.50 -15.64
C ILE A 52 9.59 16.33 -14.65
N GLY A 53 8.31 16.58 -14.93
CA GLY A 53 7.38 17.30 -14.06
C GLY A 53 7.23 16.67 -12.67
N LYS A 54 7.31 15.33 -12.58
CA LYS A 54 7.31 14.63 -11.29
C LYS A 54 8.56 14.99 -10.49
N ALA A 55 9.75 14.86 -11.07
CA ALA A 55 11.01 15.21 -10.40
C ALA A 55 11.05 16.69 -9.97
N ILE A 56 10.57 17.60 -10.82
CA ILE A 56 10.51 19.05 -10.54
C ILE A 56 9.63 19.36 -9.33
N SER A 57 8.49 18.69 -9.18
CA SER A 57 7.55 18.97 -8.08
C SER A 57 8.13 18.77 -6.67
N HIS A 58 9.21 18.00 -6.54
CA HIS A 58 9.89 17.75 -5.26
C HIS A 58 11.04 18.73 -4.96
N VAL A 59 11.62 19.38 -5.98
CA VAL A 59 12.74 20.32 -5.83
C VAL A 59 12.40 21.54 -4.94
N PRO A 60 11.20 22.16 -5.02
CA PRO A 60 10.85 23.30 -4.18
C PRO A 60 10.66 22.98 -2.69
N HIS A 61 10.47 21.70 -2.36
CA HIS A 61 10.12 21.23 -1.02
C HIS A 61 11.33 20.71 -0.22
N LEU A 62 12.54 20.89 -0.75
CA LEU A 62 13.77 20.46 -0.10
C LEU A 62 14.12 21.37 1.09
N PRO A 63 14.62 20.81 2.21
CA PRO A 63 15.03 21.59 3.36
C PRO A 63 16.17 22.55 2.97
N PRO A 64 16.10 23.83 3.37
CA PRO A 64 17.18 24.78 3.13
C PRO A 64 18.42 24.34 3.93
N GLY A 65 19.43 23.80 3.26
CA GLY A 65 20.63 23.28 3.92
C GLY A 65 21.47 22.25 3.16
N SER A 66 20.96 21.67 2.06
CA SER A 66 21.82 20.95 1.10
C SER A 66 22.79 21.96 0.49
N ARG A 67 24.09 21.84 0.80
CA ARG A 67 25.16 22.77 0.37
C ARG A 67 25.46 22.74 -1.14
N GLY A 68 24.54 22.21 -1.94
CA GLY A 68 24.72 21.91 -3.36
C GLY A 68 23.57 22.39 -4.23
N VAL A 69 23.87 22.55 -5.51
CA VAL A 69 22.92 22.81 -6.59
C VAL A 69 21.96 21.63 -6.73
N ALA A 70 20.67 21.84 -6.50
CA ALA A 70 19.63 20.82 -6.68
C ALA A 70 18.96 20.95 -8.05
N LEU A 71 19.05 19.91 -8.88
CA LEU A 71 18.42 19.86 -10.21
C LEU A 71 17.57 18.61 -10.34
N ALA A 72 16.39 18.75 -10.95
CA ALA A 72 15.64 17.59 -11.43
C ALA A 72 16.30 17.08 -12.72
N ALA A 73 16.47 15.76 -12.83
CA ALA A 73 17.14 15.13 -13.96
C ALA A 73 16.31 13.96 -14.52
N HIS A 74 16.12 13.95 -15.83
CA HIS A 74 15.38 12.92 -16.56
C HIS A 74 16.16 12.46 -17.79
N ALA A 75 16.39 11.16 -17.94
CA ALA A 75 16.99 10.58 -19.12
C ALA A 75 15.90 10.30 -20.15
N THR A 76 15.96 10.95 -21.30
CA THR A 76 15.02 10.71 -22.41
C THR A 76 15.30 9.37 -23.09
N SER A 77 14.31 8.86 -23.82
CA SER A 77 14.45 7.64 -24.66
C SER A 77 15.59 7.73 -25.67
N ASP A 78 15.94 8.94 -26.10
CA ASP A 78 16.99 9.21 -27.09
C ASP A 78 18.40 9.19 -26.48
N GLY A 79 18.51 8.98 -25.16
CA GLY A 79 19.79 8.91 -24.44
C GLY A 79 20.38 10.27 -24.05
N HIS A 80 19.57 11.34 -24.13
CA HIS A 80 19.90 12.68 -23.63
C HIS A 80 19.40 12.89 -22.21
N TRP A 81 20.03 13.80 -21.48
CA TRP A 81 19.60 14.21 -20.16
C TRP A 81 18.88 15.55 -20.22
N GLN A 82 17.67 15.59 -19.69
CA GLN A 82 16.94 16.81 -19.41
C GLN A 82 17.14 17.20 -17.94
N PHE A 83 17.53 18.46 -17.72
CA PHE A 83 17.68 19.07 -16.41
C PHE A 83 16.65 20.15 -16.24
N ALA A 84 16.06 20.24 -15.06
CA ALA A 84 15.15 21.31 -14.71
C ALA A 84 15.55 21.97 -13.39
N THR A 85 15.58 23.30 -13.41
CA THR A 85 15.88 24.11 -12.23
C THR A 85 14.64 24.27 -11.34
N ARG A 86 14.81 24.86 -10.16
CA ARG A 86 13.71 25.17 -9.25
C ARG A 86 12.69 26.15 -9.86
N GLU A 87 13.16 27.01 -10.76
CA GLU A 87 12.35 27.99 -11.50
C GLU A 87 11.57 27.35 -12.66
N GLY A 88 11.79 26.07 -12.94
CA GLY A 88 11.14 25.33 -14.03
C GLY A 88 11.80 25.52 -15.39
N ASN A 89 13.00 26.11 -15.46
CA ASN A 89 13.76 26.20 -16.70
C ASN A 89 14.29 24.82 -17.06
N VAL A 90 13.96 24.32 -18.25
CA VAL A 90 14.37 23.00 -18.74
C VAL A 90 15.51 23.14 -19.74
N PHE A 91 16.51 22.30 -19.59
CA PHE A 91 17.70 22.26 -20.42
C PHE A 91 18.03 20.83 -20.82
N THR A 92 18.61 20.62 -22.01
CA THR A 92 18.98 19.27 -22.49
C THR A 92 20.48 19.19 -22.74
N ALA A 93 21.14 18.14 -22.24
CA ALA A 93 22.55 17.84 -22.48
C ALA A 93 22.72 16.37 -22.88
N ALA A 94 23.55 16.08 -23.87
CA ALA A 94 23.85 14.72 -24.31
C ALA A 94 25.11 14.16 -23.65
N THR A 95 26.04 15.03 -23.25
CA THR A 95 27.37 14.64 -22.75
C THR A 95 27.67 15.24 -21.36
N PRO A 96 28.56 14.60 -20.56
CA PRO A 96 29.03 15.16 -19.29
C PRO A 96 29.67 16.55 -19.45
N ASP A 97 30.36 16.79 -20.57
CA ASP A 97 31.01 18.08 -20.86
C ASP A 97 30.01 19.18 -21.19
N GLU A 98 28.94 18.88 -21.93
CA GLU A 98 27.81 19.82 -22.12
C GLU A 98 27.14 20.13 -20.79
N MET A 99 26.96 19.15 -19.92
CA MET A 99 26.39 19.33 -18.59
C MET A 99 27.26 20.27 -17.73
N LYS A 100 28.60 20.10 -17.76
CA LYS A 100 29.56 21.00 -17.11
C LYS A 100 29.52 22.42 -17.68
N ARG A 101 29.30 22.58 -18.98
CA ARG A 101 29.18 23.91 -19.63
C ARG A 101 27.86 24.60 -19.30
N MET A 102 26.80 23.85 -19.05
CA MET A 102 25.47 24.38 -18.74
C MET A 102 25.28 24.74 -17.27
N LEU A 103 26.08 24.12 -16.39
CA LEU A 103 26.11 24.34 -14.95
C LEU A 103 26.11 25.83 -14.53
N PRO A 104 26.98 26.71 -15.09
CA PRO A 104 26.97 28.14 -14.76
C PRO A 104 25.70 28.88 -15.19
N SER A 105 25.01 28.38 -16.22
CA SER A 105 23.72 28.93 -16.67
C SER A 105 22.53 28.38 -15.87
N LEU A 106 22.65 27.14 -15.38
CA LEU A 106 21.64 26.45 -14.59
C LEU A 106 21.58 27.00 -13.16
N VAL A 107 22.74 27.25 -12.55
CA VAL A 107 22.83 27.90 -11.23
C VAL A 107 23.97 28.91 -11.21
N PRO A 108 23.69 30.19 -11.55
CA PRO A 108 24.72 31.22 -11.61
C PRO A 108 25.34 31.56 -10.24
N ASP A 109 24.62 31.27 -9.15
CA ASP A 109 25.04 31.55 -7.77
C ASP A 109 25.74 30.35 -7.10
N ALA A 110 26.01 29.27 -7.84
CA ALA A 110 26.63 28.08 -7.27
C ALA A 110 28.13 28.32 -6.98
N PRO A 111 28.64 27.90 -5.80
CA PRO A 111 30.09 27.84 -5.60
C PRO A 111 30.69 26.90 -6.65
N SER A 112 31.79 27.33 -7.29
CA SER A 112 32.47 26.62 -8.38
C SER A 112 33.00 25.22 -8.03
N ASP A 113 32.91 24.83 -6.75
CA ASP A 113 33.36 23.55 -6.18
C ASP A 113 32.23 22.84 -5.41
N GLY A 114 30.98 23.27 -5.59
CA GLY A 114 29.82 22.71 -4.90
C GLY A 114 29.39 21.38 -5.49
N LYS A 115 29.29 20.34 -4.65
CA LYS A 115 28.68 19.05 -5.02
C LYS A 115 27.26 19.28 -5.55
N MET A 116 26.94 18.68 -6.70
CA MET A 116 25.62 18.78 -7.31
C MET A 116 24.72 17.67 -6.77
N ALA A 117 23.48 18.00 -6.42
CA ALA A 117 22.44 17.04 -6.08
C ALA A 117 21.47 16.86 -7.26
N LEU A 118 21.41 15.64 -7.80
CA LEU A 118 20.56 15.28 -8.93
C LEU A 118 19.35 14.47 -8.49
N TYR A 119 18.16 15.00 -8.73
CA TYR A 119 16.88 14.35 -8.42
C TYR A 119 16.35 13.65 -9.66
N LEU A 120 16.58 12.34 -9.72
CA LEU A 120 16.22 11.47 -10.82
C LEU A 120 14.73 11.09 -10.77
N SER A 121 14.09 11.08 -11.93
CA SER A 121 12.79 10.40 -12.10
C SER A 121 12.96 8.86 -12.10
N GLU A 122 11.92 8.14 -11.71
CA GLU A 122 11.88 6.67 -11.73
C GLU A 122 12.30 6.06 -13.08
N ASP A 123 11.80 6.59 -14.20
CA ASP A 123 12.12 6.05 -15.53
C ASP A 123 13.63 6.12 -15.83
N SER A 124 14.30 7.18 -15.39
CA SER A 124 15.76 7.33 -15.53
C SER A 124 16.52 6.29 -14.72
N ALA A 125 16.05 5.99 -13.52
CA ALA A 125 16.71 5.04 -12.62
C ALA A 125 16.49 3.58 -13.03
N PHE A 126 15.32 3.24 -13.59
CA PHE A 126 14.95 1.87 -13.93
C PHE A 126 15.11 1.53 -15.41
N ALA A 127 14.59 2.36 -16.32
CA ALA A 127 14.61 2.07 -17.76
C ALA A 127 15.94 2.47 -18.42
N ASN A 128 16.51 3.60 -17.99
CA ASN A 128 17.70 4.20 -18.61
C ASN A 128 18.95 4.11 -17.72
N ARG A 129 19.15 2.97 -17.05
CA ARG A 129 20.23 2.79 -16.06
C ARG A 129 21.63 3.04 -16.62
N SER A 130 21.90 2.72 -17.88
CA SER A 130 23.19 2.99 -18.54
C SER A 130 23.46 4.48 -18.76
N ALA A 131 22.42 5.32 -18.75
CA ALA A 131 22.61 6.77 -18.83
C ALA A 131 23.24 7.34 -17.56
N LEU A 132 23.12 6.64 -16.42
CA LEU A 132 23.68 7.07 -15.13
C LEU A 132 25.20 7.11 -15.14
N ASP A 133 25.85 6.27 -15.96
CA ASP A 133 27.31 6.28 -16.15
C ASP A 133 27.82 7.58 -16.80
N LYS A 134 26.92 8.35 -17.43
CA LYS A 134 27.22 9.66 -18.03
C LYS A 134 27.05 10.82 -17.06
N LEU A 135 26.56 10.58 -15.85
CA LEU A 135 26.44 11.62 -14.83
C LEU A 135 27.82 11.92 -14.21
N PRO A 136 28.04 13.14 -13.68
CA PRO A 136 29.27 13.45 -12.96
C PRO A 136 29.47 12.48 -11.79
N PRO A 137 30.66 11.90 -11.61
CA PRO A 137 30.90 10.87 -10.59
C PRO A 137 30.76 11.39 -9.15
N ASP A 138 30.94 12.70 -8.95
CA ASP A 138 30.82 13.35 -7.65
C ASP A 138 29.40 13.88 -7.35
N ALA A 139 28.42 13.60 -8.22
CA ALA A 139 27.04 14.05 -8.02
C ALA A 139 26.34 13.21 -6.95
N GLU A 140 25.67 13.87 -6.02
CA GLU A 140 24.77 13.25 -5.05
C GLU A 140 23.47 12.87 -5.77
N LEU A 141 23.25 11.58 -5.98
CA LEU A 141 22.07 11.09 -6.67
C LEU A 141 20.92 10.88 -5.69
N HIS A 142 19.74 11.36 -6.05
CA HIS A 142 18.48 11.14 -5.36
C HIS A 142 17.46 10.57 -6.33
N LEU A 143 16.64 9.62 -5.86
CA LEU A 143 15.50 9.11 -6.60
C LEU A 143 14.22 9.76 -6.07
N THR A 144 13.45 10.34 -6.98
CA THR A 144 12.15 10.93 -6.68
C THR A 144 11.05 9.91 -6.97
N THR A 145 10.25 9.61 -5.95
CA THR A 145 9.12 8.67 -5.98
C THR A 145 7.84 9.37 -5.50
N SER A 146 6.70 8.67 -5.59
CA SER A 146 5.42 9.14 -5.05
C SER A 146 5.45 9.40 -3.52
N GLU A 147 6.31 8.70 -2.79
CA GLU A 147 6.47 8.80 -1.33
C GLU A 147 7.45 9.91 -0.90
N GLY A 148 8.30 10.38 -1.83
CA GLY A 148 9.30 11.40 -1.56
C GLY A 148 10.57 11.24 -2.37
N ALA A 149 11.58 12.04 -2.02
CA ALA A 149 12.91 11.97 -2.62
C ALA A 149 13.90 11.32 -1.64
N PHE A 150 14.63 10.31 -2.11
CA PHE A 150 15.53 9.51 -1.28
C PHE A 150 16.93 9.45 -1.89
N PRO A 151 18.00 9.49 -1.09
CA PRO A 151 19.36 9.35 -1.59
C PRO A 151 19.58 7.96 -2.19
N LEU A 152 20.28 7.91 -3.31
CA LEU A 152 20.78 6.69 -3.93
C LEU A 152 22.23 6.46 -3.51
N THR A 153 22.55 5.21 -3.20
CA THR A 153 23.88 4.75 -2.84
C THR A 153 24.25 3.59 -3.73
N GLN A 154 25.49 3.55 -4.20
CA GLN A 154 26.02 2.41 -4.92
C GLN A 154 26.58 1.39 -3.91
N ALA A 155 26.12 0.15 -3.98
CA ALA A 155 26.70 -0.94 -3.22
C ALA A 155 28.04 -1.37 -3.84
N GLY A 156 28.87 -2.12 -3.09
CA GLY A 156 30.21 -2.55 -3.54
C GLY A 156 30.21 -3.44 -4.80
N ASP A 157 29.05 -4.00 -5.16
CA ASP A 157 28.77 -4.75 -6.39
C ASP A 157 28.44 -3.85 -7.60
N GLY A 158 28.47 -2.52 -7.43
CA GLY A 158 28.05 -1.54 -8.43
C GLY A 158 26.53 -1.38 -8.55
N ALA A 159 25.75 -2.15 -7.78
CA ALA A 159 24.30 -2.08 -7.82
C ALA A 159 23.77 -0.87 -7.04
N LEU A 160 22.85 -0.12 -7.64
CA LEU A 160 22.22 1.00 -6.96
C LEU A 160 21.24 0.50 -5.91
N SER A 161 21.21 1.19 -4.78
CA SER A 161 20.25 0.98 -3.69
C SER A 161 19.74 2.34 -3.22
N LEU A 162 18.48 2.40 -2.82
CA LEU A 162 17.86 3.59 -2.24
C LEU A 162 18.00 3.54 -0.74
N LYS A 163 18.48 4.62 -0.13
CA LYS A 163 18.59 4.73 1.32
C LYS A 163 17.30 5.34 1.88
N LEU A 164 16.44 4.48 2.43
CA LEU A 164 15.15 4.87 3.00
C LEU A 164 15.32 5.46 4.40
N LYS A 165 16.16 4.83 5.21
CA LYS A 165 16.47 5.19 6.60
C LYS A 165 17.98 5.02 6.86
N PRO A 166 18.52 5.50 8.00
CA PRO A 166 19.94 5.34 8.32
C PRO A 166 20.44 3.90 8.19
N ASN A 167 19.65 2.91 8.63
CA ASN A 167 20.02 1.49 8.63
C ASN A 167 19.16 0.63 7.71
N VAL A 168 18.42 1.23 6.75
CA VAL A 168 17.57 0.49 5.80
C VAL A 168 17.78 1.02 4.40
N THR A 169 18.25 0.14 3.51
CA THR A 169 18.38 0.39 2.07
C THR A 169 17.48 -0.55 1.28
N ILE A 170 17.01 -0.13 0.10
CA ILE A 170 16.20 -0.94 -0.81
C ILE A 170 17.00 -1.15 -2.09
N ALA A 171 17.17 -2.39 -2.53
CA ALA A 171 17.86 -2.68 -3.78
C ALA A 171 17.06 -2.17 -5.00
N LEU A 172 17.71 -1.46 -5.93
CA LEU A 172 17.10 -1.10 -7.22
C LEU A 172 17.22 -2.28 -8.19
N GLY A 173 16.19 -3.13 -8.18
CA GLY A 173 15.96 -4.21 -9.14
C GLY A 173 14.91 -3.82 -10.17
N GLU A 174 13.90 -4.67 -10.33
CA GLU A 174 12.72 -4.39 -11.14
C GLU A 174 11.85 -3.29 -10.52
N ARG A 175 11.34 -2.37 -11.34
CA ARG A 175 10.53 -1.22 -10.88
C ARG A 175 9.34 -1.65 -10.01
N GLY A 176 8.55 -2.62 -10.47
CA GLY A 176 7.34 -3.05 -9.74
C GLY A 176 7.66 -3.65 -8.37
N LEU A 177 8.74 -4.42 -8.25
CA LEU A 177 9.18 -5.01 -6.98
C LEU A 177 9.79 -3.95 -6.05
N PHE A 178 10.52 -2.98 -6.61
CA PHE A 178 11.00 -1.83 -5.85
C PHE A 178 9.85 -0.99 -5.28
N GLU A 179 8.83 -0.68 -6.09
CA GLU A 179 7.64 0.05 -5.66
C GLU A 179 6.89 -0.71 -4.56
N GLU A 180 6.73 -2.03 -4.72
CA GLU A 180 6.14 -2.89 -3.69
C GLU A 180 6.95 -2.86 -2.39
N ALA A 181 8.28 -2.92 -2.45
CA ALA A 181 9.16 -2.81 -1.29
C ALA A 181 9.01 -1.46 -0.58
N LEU A 182 9.04 -0.37 -1.35
CA LEU A 182 8.90 0.98 -0.83
C LEU A 182 7.53 1.20 -0.18
N SER A 183 6.47 0.77 -0.86
CA SER A 183 5.09 0.78 -0.38
C SER A 183 4.93 -0.02 0.91
N PHE A 184 5.50 -1.23 0.97
CA PHE A 184 5.44 -2.05 2.18
C PHE A 184 6.18 -1.39 3.35
N LEU A 185 7.35 -0.81 3.12
CA LEU A 185 8.15 -0.16 4.15
C LEU A 185 7.54 1.15 4.64
N SER A 186 6.82 1.89 3.79
CA SER A 186 6.13 3.13 4.18
C SER A 186 4.82 2.88 4.93
N ARG A 187 4.27 1.65 4.89
CA ARG A 187 3.02 1.32 5.56
C ARG A 187 3.10 1.48 7.09
N PRO A 188 2.06 2.06 7.71
CA PRO A 188 1.93 2.09 9.16
C PRO A 188 1.90 0.69 9.76
N LEU A 189 2.63 0.51 10.86
CA LEU A 189 2.66 -0.74 11.61
C LEU A 189 1.36 -0.89 12.40
N ASN A 190 0.49 -1.84 12.02
CA ASN A 190 -0.70 -2.15 12.80
C ASN A 190 -0.34 -3.03 14.02
N LYS A 191 0.06 -2.38 15.11
CA LYS A 191 0.48 -3.03 16.36
C LYS A 191 -0.58 -3.97 16.93
N SER A 192 -1.86 -3.67 16.71
CA SER A 192 -2.97 -4.50 17.20
C SER A 192 -3.15 -5.79 16.41
N SER A 193 -2.57 -5.90 15.20
CA SER A 193 -2.67 -7.08 14.35
C SER A 193 -1.37 -7.87 14.26
N ILE A 194 -0.33 -7.51 15.00
CA ILE A 194 0.92 -8.28 15.04
C ILE A 194 0.90 -9.22 16.24
N ARG A 195 1.20 -10.49 15.98
CA ARG A 195 1.24 -11.56 16.98
C ARG A 195 2.60 -12.22 16.98
N THR A 196 3.31 -12.13 18.10
CA THR A 196 4.54 -12.89 18.31
C THR A 196 4.18 -14.30 18.75
N LEU A 197 4.63 -15.29 17.97
CA LEU A 197 4.37 -16.70 18.25
C LEU A 197 5.62 -17.36 18.83
N SER A 198 5.41 -18.17 19.87
CA SER A 198 6.38 -19.09 20.44
C SER A 198 5.86 -20.52 20.27
N ILE A 199 6.73 -21.43 19.86
CA ILE A 199 6.37 -22.81 19.54
C ILE A 199 6.76 -23.69 20.72
N GLU A 200 5.76 -24.18 21.44
CA GLU A 200 5.94 -24.96 22.66
C GLU A 200 5.26 -26.33 22.53
N PRO A 201 6.02 -27.44 22.61
CA PRO A 201 5.45 -28.78 22.65
C PRO A 201 4.45 -28.93 23.79
N GLY A 202 3.26 -29.47 23.49
CA GLY A 202 2.20 -29.68 24.49
C GLY A 202 1.35 -28.44 24.81
N ALA A 203 1.48 -27.34 24.07
CA ALA A 203 0.55 -26.23 24.16
C ALA A 203 -0.85 -26.65 23.67
N THR A 204 -1.82 -26.76 24.58
CA THR A 204 -3.16 -27.28 24.27
C THR A 204 -4.20 -26.21 23.94
N LYS A 205 -3.87 -24.93 24.12
CA LYS A 205 -4.81 -23.83 23.90
C LYS A 205 -4.78 -23.40 22.44
N PRO A 206 -5.91 -23.45 21.72
CA PRO A 206 -5.97 -22.91 20.36
C PRO A 206 -5.74 -21.40 20.38
N LEU A 207 -5.14 -20.87 19.31
CA LEU A 207 -5.00 -19.43 19.14
C LEU A 207 -6.37 -18.76 19.11
N SER A 208 -6.50 -17.68 19.87
CA SER A 208 -7.65 -16.77 19.78
C SER A 208 -7.50 -15.89 18.55
N SER A 209 -8.61 -15.51 17.92
CA SER A 209 -8.60 -14.49 16.87
C SER A 209 -8.21 -13.12 17.43
N ALA A 210 -8.52 -12.81 18.68
CA ALA A 210 -8.28 -11.50 19.28
C ALA A 210 -6.97 -11.42 20.10
N PRO A 211 -6.26 -10.28 20.01
CA PRO A 211 -5.36 -9.69 20.99
C PRO A 211 -5.22 -10.34 22.35
N ARG A 212 -4.15 -11.05 22.69
CA ARG A 212 -3.83 -11.21 24.11
C ARG A 212 -2.94 -10.06 24.54
N LEU A 213 -3.49 -9.16 25.35
CA LEU A 213 -2.76 -8.05 25.95
C LEU A 213 -2.55 -8.33 27.43
N ASP A 214 -1.38 -7.98 27.95
CA ASP A 214 -1.12 -8.02 29.38
C ASP A 214 -2.05 -7.01 30.08
N PRO A 215 -2.83 -7.41 31.09
CA PRO A 215 -3.73 -6.51 31.80
C PRO A 215 -3.04 -5.28 32.38
N ALA A 216 -1.78 -5.40 32.81
CA ALA A 216 -1.01 -4.32 33.46
C ALA A 216 -0.34 -3.38 32.45
N SER A 217 0.51 -3.92 31.56
CA SER A 217 1.27 -3.10 30.60
C SER A 217 0.51 -2.76 29.31
N LYS A 218 -0.60 -3.44 29.04
CA LYS A 218 -1.29 -3.44 27.73
C LYS A 218 -0.42 -3.87 26.55
N ALA A 219 0.77 -4.42 26.81
CA ALA A 219 1.65 -4.95 25.78
C ALA A 219 1.08 -6.26 25.20
N PRO A 220 1.33 -6.55 23.91
CA PRO A 220 0.98 -7.84 23.32
C PRO A 220 1.76 -8.97 23.99
N VAL A 221 1.04 -10.01 24.43
CA VAL A 221 1.61 -11.21 25.03
C VAL A 221 2.02 -12.18 23.93
N VAL A 222 3.15 -12.86 24.11
CA VAL A 222 3.60 -13.92 23.21
C VAL A 222 2.61 -15.09 23.27
N ASP A 223 2.07 -15.46 22.11
CA ASP A 223 1.14 -16.58 21.98
C ASP A 223 1.90 -17.90 21.80
N LYS A 224 1.55 -18.91 22.60
CA LYS A 224 2.18 -20.23 22.61
C LYS A 224 1.39 -21.20 21.74
N VAL A 225 2.06 -21.91 20.83
CA VAL A 225 1.43 -22.82 19.86
C VAL A 225 2.17 -24.14 19.79
N ALA A 226 1.44 -25.26 19.73
CA ALA A 226 2.06 -26.56 19.53
C ALA A 226 2.57 -26.69 18.09
N PRO A 227 3.76 -27.27 17.85
CA PRO A 227 4.33 -27.38 16.50
C PRO A 227 3.39 -28.13 15.55
N GLU A 228 2.75 -29.21 16.01
CA GLU A 228 1.80 -30.00 15.24
C GLU A 228 0.49 -29.26 14.92
N GLN A 229 0.14 -28.22 15.68
CA GLN A 229 -1.07 -27.41 15.48
C GLN A 229 -0.77 -26.07 14.80
N LEU A 230 0.49 -25.77 14.48
CA LEU A 230 0.91 -24.46 13.99
C LEU A 230 0.16 -24.06 12.72
N ALA A 231 0.12 -24.94 11.72
CA ALA A 231 -0.58 -24.69 10.45
C ALA A 231 -2.08 -24.43 10.65
N GLN A 232 -2.75 -25.22 11.50
CA GLN A 232 -4.17 -25.03 11.80
C GLN A 232 -4.43 -23.74 12.59
N SER A 233 -3.53 -23.41 13.52
CA SER A 233 -3.65 -22.24 14.39
C SER A 233 -3.50 -20.92 13.62
N LEU A 234 -2.73 -20.91 12.52
CA LEU A 234 -2.64 -19.74 11.64
C LEU A 234 -4.00 -19.30 11.09
N ARG A 235 -4.97 -20.21 10.92
CA ARG A 235 -6.33 -19.84 10.47
C ARG A 235 -7.05 -18.91 11.44
N ALA A 236 -6.73 -18.97 12.73
CA ALA A 236 -7.28 -18.05 13.72
C ALA A 236 -6.73 -16.62 13.56
N LEU A 237 -5.58 -16.46 12.88
CA LEU A 237 -4.88 -15.19 12.65
C LEU A 237 -5.20 -14.58 11.29
N ARG A 238 -6.28 -15.00 10.61
CA ARG A 238 -6.66 -14.46 9.30
C ARG A 238 -6.70 -12.93 9.32
N GLY A 239 -6.00 -12.29 8.38
CA GLY A 239 -5.92 -10.83 8.33
C GLY A 239 -4.81 -10.20 9.18
N GLN A 240 -4.07 -11.00 9.96
CA GLN A 240 -3.07 -10.53 10.91
C GLN A 240 -1.66 -10.87 10.43
N THR A 241 -0.68 -10.33 11.15
CA THR A 241 0.74 -10.60 10.95
C THR A 241 1.25 -11.51 12.05
N ALA A 242 1.76 -12.69 11.70
CA ALA A 242 2.42 -13.59 12.62
C ALA A 242 3.94 -13.38 12.55
N LEU A 243 4.56 -13.12 13.70
CA LEU A 243 6.00 -13.00 13.86
C LEU A 243 6.53 -14.29 14.48
N VAL A 244 7.46 -14.94 13.80
CA VAL A 244 8.11 -16.18 14.23
C VAL A 244 9.62 -15.99 14.21
N VAL A 245 10.28 -16.49 15.25
CA VAL A 245 11.76 -16.48 15.37
C VAL A 245 12.24 -17.91 15.32
N GLY A 246 13.27 -18.17 14.52
CA GLY A 246 13.88 -19.49 14.42
C GLY A 246 15.11 -19.47 13.51
N ARG A 247 15.84 -20.58 13.53
CA ARG A 247 16.98 -20.80 12.63
C ARG A 247 16.47 -21.40 11.33
N ILE A 248 16.73 -20.73 10.20
CA ILE A 248 16.26 -21.17 8.88
C ILE A 248 17.42 -21.77 8.11
N GLU A 249 17.34 -23.08 7.83
CA GLU A 249 18.37 -23.82 7.09
C GLU A 249 17.73 -24.89 6.21
N ASN A 250 18.18 -25.01 4.95
CA ASN A 250 17.80 -26.09 4.03
C ASN A 250 16.27 -26.29 3.89
N GLY A 251 15.50 -25.21 3.79
CA GLY A 251 14.03 -25.27 3.67
C GLY A 251 13.31 -25.71 4.94
N LYS A 252 14.00 -25.71 6.08
CA LYS A 252 13.43 -26.02 7.39
C LYS A 252 13.63 -24.85 8.34
N ILE A 253 12.75 -24.77 9.32
CA ILE A 253 12.87 -23.82 10.41
C ILE A 253 12.96 -24.57 11.74
N ALA A 254 14.01 -24.27 12.49
CA ALA A 254 14.31 -24.92 13.75
C ALA A 254 14.06 -23.98 14.93
N PHE A 255 13.50 -24.55 15.98
CA PHE A 255 13.00 -23.85 17.15
C PHE A 255 13.46 -24.55 18.43
N LYS A 256 13.90 -23.77 19.41
CA LYS A 256 14.23 -24.28 20.74
C LYS A 256 13.15 -23.81 21.72
N PRO A 257 12.25 -24.72 22.14
CA PRO A 257 11.22 -24.38 23.12
C PRO A 257 11.85 -24.08 24.49
N ALA A 258 11.09 -23.44 25.38
CA ALA A 258 11.54 -23.13 26.74
C ALA A 258 11.89 -24.38 27.57
N SER A 259 11.26 -25.53 27.27
CA SER A 259 11.63 -26.83 27.81
C SER A 259 11.52 -27.91 26.74
N GLY A 260 12.56 -28.72 26.58
CA GLY A 260 12.60 -29.83 25.63
C GLY A 260 13.74 -29.72 24.61
N SER A 261 13.77 -30.66 23.66
CA SER A 261 14.70 -30.66 22.54
C SER A 261 14.30 -29.68 21.46
N GLU A 262 15.24 -29.32 20.59
CA GLU A 262 14.99 -28.55 19.38
C GLU A 262 13.95 -29.27 18.50
N VAL A 263 13.00 -28.48 17.97
CA VAL A 263 11.93 -28.93 17.08
C VAL A 263 12.17 -28.33 15.70
N VAL A 264 12.12 -29.17 14.68
CA VAL A 264 12.33 -28.76 13.29
C VAL A 264 11.02 -28.93 12.53
N SER A 265 10.59 -27.88 11.84
CA SER A 265 9.40 -27.88 11.00
C SER A 265 9.75 -27.57 9.55
N ASP A 266 8.94 -28.08 8.64
CA ASP A 266 9.03 -27.76 7.21
C ASP A 266 8.63 -26.30 6.95
N LEU A 267 9.51 -25.54 6.29
CA LEU A 267 9.26 -24.11 6.04
C LEU A 267 8.19 -23.93 4.97
N ASP A 268 8.24 -24.74 3.90
CA ASP A 268 7.30 -24.63 2.78
C ASP A 268 5.87 -24.92 3.23
N GLY A 269 5.67 -25.94 4.06
CA GLY A 269 4.39 -26.24 4.71
C GLY A 269 3.88 -25.10 5.59
N LEU A 270 4.77 -24.44 6.34
CA LEU A 270 4.41 -23.26 7.14
C LEU A 270 4.00 -22.08 6.26
N LEU A 271 4.76 -21.82 5.19
CA LEU A 271 4.46 -20.77 4.22
C LEU A 271 3.15 -21.05 3.48
N ALA A 272 2.90 -22.29 3.07
CA ALA A 272 1.64 -22.70 2.46
C ALA A 272 0.46 -22.51 3.43
N ALA A 273 0.61 -22.92 4.70
CA ALA A 273 -0.43 -22.73 5.71
C ALA A 273 -0.72 -21.23 5.98
N ALA A 274 0.30 -20.38 6.02
CA ALA A 274 0.13 -18.94 6.15
C ALA A 274 -0.57 -18.31 4.93
N ARG A 275 -0.27 -18.81 3.72
CA ARG A 275 -0.94 -18.42 2.48
C ARG A 275 -2.42 -18.78 2.49
N ASP A 276 -2.75 -20.03 2.82
CA ASP A 276 -4.12 -20.53 2.88
C ASP A 276 -4.95 -19.81 3.97
N ALA A 277 -4.32 -19.50 5.10
CA ALA A 277 -4.93 -18.76 6.19
C ALA A 277 -5.00 -17.24 5.95
N ASP A 278 -4.40 -16.74 4.85
CA ASP A 278 -4.30 -15.33 4.51
C ASP A 278 -3.68 -14.50 5.65
N VAL A 279 -2.55 -15.00 6.17
CA VAL A 279 -1.74 -14.40 7.25
C VAL A 279 -0.45 -13.83 6.66
N ASN A 280 -0.04 -12.63 7.07
CA ASN A 280 1.29 -12.13 6.76
C ASN A 280 2.30 -12.78 7.71
N LEU A 281 3.32 -13.47 7.20
CA LEU A 281 4.30 -14.14 8.03
C LEU A 281 5.61 -13.36 8.02
N VAL A 282 6.09 -12.96 9.20
CA VAL A 282 7.41 -12.36 9.39
C VAL A 282 8.28 -13.39 10.09
N LEU A 283 9.34 -13.79 9.41
CA LEU A 283 10.32 -14.75 9.88
C LEU A 283 11.60 -14.01 10.23
N LEU A 284 11.99 -14.08 11.49
CA LEU A 284 13.28 -13.57 11.96
C LEU A 284 14.26 -14.73 11.98
N ASN A 285 15.19 -14.73 11.02
CA ASN A 285 16.23 -15.75 10.94
C ASN A 285 17.33 -15.45 11.96
N ALA A 286 17.52 -16.35 12.91
CA ALA A 286 18.53 -16.24 13.95
C ALA A 286 19.43 -17.47 13.97
N ASP A 287 20.72 -17.28 14.24
CA ASP A 287 21.68 -18.40 14.34
C ASP A 287 21.37 -19.28 15.55
N THR A 288 20.83 -18.69 16.61
CA THR A 288 20.33 -19.43 17.76
C THR A 288 18.80 -19.60 17.64
N PRO A 289 18.27 -20.83 17.70
CA PRO A 289 16.84 -21.10 17.53
C PRO A 289 15.99 -20.70 18.76
N LEU A 290 16.49 -19.81 19.62
CA LEU A 290 15.80 -19.36 20.82
C LEU A 290 14.57 -18.52 20.48
N GLN A 291 13.51 -18.69 21.25
CA GLN A 291 12.22 -18.06 20.97
C GLN A 291 11.87 -16.95 21.97
N PRO A 292 11.19 -15.89 21.49
CA PRO A 292 10.71 -14.82 22.36
C PRO A 292 9.75 -15.36 23.42
N GLY A 293 9.88 -14.86 24.65
CA GLY A 293 9.07 -15.32 25.78
C GLY A 293 9.51 -16.65 26.40
N GLY A 294 10.56 -17.29 25.87
CA GLY A 294 11.26 -18.39 26.55
C GLY A 294 12.03 -17.90 27.77
N ARG A 295 12.58 -18.81 28.57
CA ARG A 295 13.48 -18.47 29.69
C ARG A 295 14.89 -18.95 29.39
N ASN A 296 15.89 -18.10 29.62
CA ASN A 296 17.29 -18.51 29.57
C ASN A 296 17.67 -19.30 30.84
N TRP A 297 18.90 -19.81 30.88
CA TRP A 297 19.45 -20.58 32.01
C TRP A 297 19.49 -19.80 33.34
N LEU A 298 19.39 -18.47 33.30
CA LEU A 298 19.27 -17.56 34.45
C LEU A 298 17.81 -17.20 34.80
N TRP A 299 16.83 -17.90 34.22
CA TRP A 299 15.39 -17.68 34.39
C TRP A 299 14.88 -16.29 33.93
N GLN A 300 15.65 -15.57 33.12
CA GLN A 300 15.25 -14.31 32.50
C GLN A 300 14.49 -14.58 31.19
N SER A 301 13.52 -13.72 30.86
CA SER A 301 12.77 -13.79 29.60
C SER A 301 13.70 -13.53 28.42
N ILE A 302 13.68 -14.42 27.43
CA ILE A 302 14.38 -14.25 26.17
C ILE A 302 13.64 -13.19 25.37
N GLU A 303 14.32 -12.09 25.11
CA GLU A 303 13.86 -11.03 24.23
C GLU A 303 14.69 -11.05 22.94
N VAL A 304 14.06 -10.69 21.83
CA VAL A 304 14.82 -10.39 20.61
C VAL A 304 15.35 -8.98 20.78
N GLY A 305 16.69 -8.82 20.79
CA GLY A 305 17.31 -7.52 21.01
C GLY A 305 16.77 -6.47 20.04
N GLY A 306 16.22 -5.37 20.57
CA GLY A 306 15.62 -4.27 19.81
C GLY A 306 14.17 -4.49 19.34
N LEU A 307 13.58 -5.69 19.49
CA LEU A 307 12.24 -5.98 18.99
C LEU A 307 11.13 -5.17 19.68
N ASN A 308 11.18 -5.03 21.01
CA ASN A 308 10.19 -4.23 21.74
C ASN A 308 10.21 -2.76 21.29
N GLU A 309 11.40 -2.20 21.08
CA GLU A 309 11.56 -0.84 20.55
C GLU A 309 11.07 -0.77 19.10
N ALA A 310 11.42 -1.73 18.25
CA ALA A 310 11.01 -1.79 16.85
C ALA A 310 9.47 -1.87 16.73
N MET A 311 8.82 -2.69 17.57
CA MET A 311 7.36 -2.83 17.64
C MET A 311 6.66 -1.54 18.10
N SER A 312 7.38 -0.63 18.74
CA SER A 312 6.85 0.68 19.15
C SER A 312 6.86 1.71 18.00
N LYS A 313 7.52 1.43 16.88
CA LYS A 313 7.67 2.39 15.77
C LYS A 313 6.39 2.55 14.94
N ALA A 314 6.40 3.58 14.09
CA ALA A 314 5.22 3.99 13.33
C ALA A 314 5.04 3.21 12.03
N THR A 315 6.12 2.95 11.29
CA THR A 315 6.09 2.25 9.98
C THR A 315 6.92 0.96 10.01
N PHE A 316 6.72 0.08 9.04
CA PHE A 316 7.55 -1.12 8.90
C PHE A 316 9.02 -0.78 8.58
N GLY A 317 9.27 0.30 7.82
CA GLY A 317 10.61 0.82 7.58
C GLY A 317 11.29 1.29 8.87
N ASP A 318 10.56 1.96 9.77
CA ASP A 318 11.10 2.34 11.09
C ASP A 318 11.34 1.12 11.99
N PHE A 319 10.51 0.07 11.87
CA PHE A 319 10.71 -1.20 12.55
C PHE A 319 12.03 -1.84 12.12
N LEU A 320 12.30 -1.93 10.81
CA LEU A 320 13.58 -2.46 10.31
C LEU A 320 14.76 -1.55 10.67
N ASP A 321 14.58 -0.22 10.65
CA ASP A 321 15.62 0.72 11.04
C ASP A 321 16.00 0.59 12.51
N ALA A 322 15.02 0.39 13.39
CA ALA A 322 15.26 0.11 14.81
C ALA A 322 16.00 -1.22 15.02
N LEU A 323 15.62 -2.27 14.28
CA LEU A 323 16.34 -3.55 14.32
C LEU A 323 17.78 -3.43 13.79
N GLY A 324 17.98 -2.66 12.72
CA GLY A 324 19.30 -2.40 12.12
C GLY A 324 20.18 -1.49 12.97
N ALA A 325 19.61 -0.53 13.70
CA ALA A 325 20.35 0.41 14.56
C ALA A 325 21.09 -0.29 15.71
N HIS A 326 20.52 -1.37 16.24
CA HIS A 326 21.17 -2.21 17.24
C HIS A 326 22.17 -3.21 16.62
N ARG A 327 22.34 -3.21 15.29
CA ARG A 327 23.03 -4.26 14.51
C ARG A 327 23.73 -3.70 13.27
N VAL A 328 23.58 -4.40 12.13
CA VAL A 328 24.13 -4.06 10.82
C VAL A 328 23.02 -3.46 9.96
N PRO A 329 23.31 -2.45 9.10
CA PRO A 329 22.36 -1.95 8.11
C PRO A 329 21.76 -3.07 7.27
N MET A 330 20.46 -2.97 6.99
CA MET A 330 19.69 -4.00 6.30
C MET A 330 19.39 -3.58 4.87
N ARG A 331 19.74 -4.43 3.91
CA ARG A 331 19.36 -4.29 2.50
C ARG A 331 18.10 -5.09 2.22
N VAL A 332 17.06 -4.41 1.78
CA VAL A 332 15.74 -4.98 1.48
C VAL A 332 15.59 -5.21 -0.02
N SER A 333 15.07 -6.38 -0.38
CA SER A 333 14.67 -6.73 -1.73
C SER A 333 13.28 -7.39 -1.70
N ALA A 334 12.51 -7.21 -2.77
CA ALA A 334 11.22 -7.87 -2.93
C ALA A 334 11.29 -8.88 -4.07
N THR A 335 10.57 -9.99 -3.92
CA THR A 335 10.42 -11.05 -4.91
C THR A 335 8.96 -11.50 -4.98
N PRO A 336 8.44 -11.84 -6.17
CA PRO A 336 7.07 -12.32 -6.30
C PRO A 336 6.94 -13.72 -5.66
N ASP A 337 5.93 -13.90 -4.80
CA ASP A 337 5.64 -15.18 -4.11
C ASP A 337 4.39 -15.88 -4.70
N GLY A 338 3.77 -15.25 -5.71
CA GLY A 338 2.58 -15.73 -6.41
C GLY A 338 1.27 -15.49 -5.62
N SER A 339 0.12 -15.72 -6.28
CA SER A 339 -1.21 -15.66 -5.65
C SER A 339 -1.55 -14.36 -4.91
N GLY A 340 -1.07 -13.22 -5.40
CA GLY A 340 -1.32 -11.92 -4.77
C GLY A 340 -0.40 -11.62 -3.58
N ARG A 341 0.81 -12.19 -3.58
CA ARG A 341 1.77 -12.11 -2.46
C ARG A 341 3.17 -11.76 -2.92
N VAL A 342 3.89 -11.14 -1.99
CA VAL A 342 5.28 -10.71 -2.15
C VAL A 342 6.09 -11.23 -0.97
N ARG A 343 7.31 -11.69 -1.26
CA ARG A 343 8.33 -11.95 -0.26
C ARG A 343 9.29 -10.77 -0.22
N LEU A 344 9.37 -10.09 0.91
CA LEU A 344 10.41 -9.10 1.19
C LEU A 344 11.50 -9.75 2.02
N GLN A 345 12.73 -9.68 1.54
CA GLN A 345 13.88 -10.18 2.24
C GLN A 345 14.78 -9.01 2.63
N ALA A 346 14.97 -8.82 3.92
CA ALA A 346 15.93 -7.88 4.49
C ALA A 346 17.14 -8.67 4.99
N GLN A 347 18.29 -8.47 4.36
CA GLN A 347 19.55 -9.12 4.74
C GLN A 347 20.52 -8.09 5.30
N ALA A 348 21.35 -8.46 6.27
CA ALA A 348 22.44 -7.62 6.72
C ALA A 348 23.41 -7.32 5.56
N GLU A 349 23.73 -6.05 5.34
CA GLU A 349 24.66 -5.64 4.28
C GLU A 349 26.08 -6.08 4.65
N SER A 350 26.64 -7.02 3.89
CA SER A 350 28.03 -7.45 4.06
C SER A 350 28.96 -6.33 3.60
N THR A 351 29.43 -5.51 4.53
CA THR A 351 30.50 -4.56 4.26
C THR A 351 31.79 -5.36 4.09
N ALA A 352 32.23 -5.51 2.84
CA ALA A 352 33.52 -6.11 2.51
C ALA A 352 34.64 -5.48 3.36
N GLY A 353 35.17 -6.22 4.32
CA GLY A 353 36.27 -5.82 5.19
C GLY A 353 36.01 -5.80 6.70
N ALA A 354 34.76 -5.81 7.18
CA ALA A 354 34.45 -5.73 8.62
C ALA A 354 33.78 -7.00 9.20
N VAL A 355 33.43 -7.95 8.34
CA VAL A 355 32.46 -9.01 8.65
C VAL A 355 33.11 -10.26 9.26
N GLU A 356 34.32 -10.66 8.85
CA GLU A 356 34.94 -11.89 9.39
C GLU A 356 35.46 -11.77 10.83
N SER A 357 35.84 -10.57 11.27
CA SER A 357 36.41 -10.34 12.61
C SER A 357 35.38 -9.87 13.65
N ALA A 358 34.29 -9.22 13.22
CA ALA A 358 33.21 -8.82 14.12
C ALA A 358 32.12 -9.90 14.27
N GLN A 359 31.81 -10.69 13.23
CA GLN A 359 30.80 -11.75 13.36
C GLN A 359 31.28 -12.90 14.25
N ASN A 360 32.51 -13.39 14.07
CA ASN A 360 33.06 -14.49 14.87
C ASN A 360 33.32 -14.12 16.34
N ALA A 361 33.57 -12.84 16.66
CA ALA A 361 33.85 -12.40 18.02
C ALA A 361 32.58 -12.04 18.83
N LEU A 362 31.46 -11.77 18.15
CA LEU A 362 30.23 -11.24 18.77
C LEU A 362 29.09 -12.28 18.77
N SER A 363 29.09 -13.25 17.82
CA SER A 363 28.13 -14.36 17.78
C SER A 363 28.30 -15.35 18.93
N ASP A 364 29.54 -15.69 19.28
CA ASP A 364 29.86 -16.77 20.22
C ASP A 364 29.78 -16.33 21.69
N PHE A 365 29.79 -15.01 21.96
CA PHE A 365 29.88 -14.50 23.33
C PHE A 365 28.58 -13.86 23.88
N LEU A 366 27.64 -13.41 23.05
CA LEU A 366 26.46 -12.65 23.51
C LEU A 366 25.14 -13.44 23.56
N GLY A 367 24.96 -14.46 22.72
CA GLY A 367 23.72 -15.25 22.68
C GLY A 367 23.46 -16.05 23.97
N ASP A 368 24.51 -16.66 24.53
CA ASP A 368 24.38 -17.51 25.73
C ASP A 368 24.48 -16.73 27.06
N LEU A 369 25.12 -15.56 27.08
CA LEU A 369 25.34 -14.78 28.31
C LEU A 369 24.29 -13.66 28.54
N THR A 370 23.65 -13.12 27.49
CA THR A 370 22.72 -11.98 27.65
C THR A 370 21.25 -12.32 27.40
N GLY A 371 20.93 -13.52 26.92
CA GLY A 371 19.55 -13.93 26.62
C GLY A 371 18.91 -13.22 25.42
N ASN A 372 19.71 -12.55 24.59
CA ASN A 372 19.26 -11.84 23.38
C ASN A 372 19.49 -12.69 22.13
N VAL A 373 18.46 -12.79 21.28
CA VAL A 373 18.54 -13.49 19.98
C VAL A 373 18.96 -12.50 18.88
N VAL A 374 20.09 -12.77 18.23
CA VAL A 374 20.59 -11.99 17.08
C VAL A 374 19.95 -12.56 15.81
N THR A 375 19.28 -11.71 15.04
CA THR A 375 18.63 -12.06 13.77
C THR A 375 19.44 -11.47 12.61
N ASN A 376 19.85 -12.31 11.67
CA ASN A 376 20.73 -11.94 10.54
C ASN A 376 19.95 -11.57 9.29
N ALA A 377 18.74 -12.11 9.16
CA ALA A 377 17.82 -11.79 8.07
C ALA A 377 16.38 -11.72 8.59
N VAL A 378 15.57 -10.93 7.89
CA VAL A 378 14.13 -10.86 8.08
C VAL A 378 13.48 -11.22 6.76
N ASP A 379 12.75 -12.33 6.75
CA ASP A 379 11.96 -12.78 5.61
C ASP A 379 10.48 -12.49 5.89
N VAL A 380 9.87 -11.64 5.07
CA VAL A 380 8.47 -11.23 5.20
C VAL A 380 7.68 -11.78 4.03
N HIS A 381 6.78 -12.72 4.28
CA HIS A 381 5.82 -13.20 3.31
C HIS A 381 4.49 -12.47 3.53
N ALA A 382 4.27 -11.41 2.76
CA ALA A 382 3.10 -10.55 2.89
C ALA A 382 2.21 -10.61 1.66
N ARG A 383 1.01 -10.07 1.79
CA ARG A 383 0.15 -9.72 0.65
C ARG A 383 0.80 -8.60 -0.15
N ASP A 384 0.68 -8.68 -1.47
CA ASP A 384 1.07 -7.56 -2.32
C ASP A 384 0.15 -6.36 -2.13
N GLU A 385 0.57 -5.21 -2.66
CA GLU A 385 -0.15 -3.96 -2.53
C GLU A 385 -1.53 -4.03 -3.16
N SER A 386 -1.64 -4.68 -4.33
CA SER A 386 -2.90 -4.78 -5.07
C SER A 386 -3.97 -5.52 -4.26
N ARG A 387 -3.57 -6.62 -3.62
CA ARG A 387 -4.42 -7.47 -2.79
C ARG A 387 -4.73 -6.80 -1.47
N GLN A 388 -3.76 -6.10 -0.87
CA GLN A 388 -3.99 -5.37 0.36
C GLN A 388 -4.98 -4.20 0.14
N LYS A 389 -4.80 -3.40 -0.93
CA LYS A 389 -5.75 -2.35 -1.34
C LYS A 389 -7.14 -2.91 -1.60
N GLU A 390 -7.21 -4.06 -2.27
CA GLU A 390 -8.48 -4.76 -2.50
C GLU A 390 -9.17 -5.14 -1.19
N LEU A 391 -8.43 -5.68 -0.21
CA LEU A 391 -8.99 -6.03 1.09
C LEU A 391 -9.43 -4.81 1.90
N ASP A 392 -8.63 -3.75 1.90
CA ASP A 392 -8.89 -2.51 2.65
C ASP A 392 -10.09 -1.75 2.08
N ALA A 393 -10.34 -1.87 0.78
CA ALA A 393 -11.50 -1.28 0.12
C ALA A 393 -12.80 -2.11 0.26
N ARG A 394 -12.78 -3.30 0.89
CA ARG A 394 -14.00 -4.10 1.11
C ARG A 394 -14.89 -3.45 2.17
N ILE A 395 -16.14 -3.21 1.82
CA ILE A 395 -17.18 -2.81 2.77
C ILE A 395 -17.72 -4.07 3.49
N ILE A 396 -17.98 -5.13 2.72
CA ILE A 396 -18.42 -6.43 3.23
C ILE A 396 -17.23 -7.40 3.22
N PRO A 397 -16.80 -7.91 4.38
CA PRO A 397 -15.75 -8.93 4.44
C PRO A 397 -16.11 -10.16 3.60
N GLY A 398 -15.16 -10.64 2.79
CA GLY A 398 -15.30 -11.88 2.01
C GLY A 398 -15.85 -11.72 0.60
N VAL A 399 -16.44 -10.57 0.24
CA VAL A 399 -16.86 -10.29 -1.14
C VAL A 399 -15.76 -9.44 -1.81
N PRO A 400 -15.30 -9.75 -3.03
CA PRO A 400 -14.30 -8.92 -3.70
C PRO A 400 -14.81 -7.51 -4.05
N THR A 401 -13.95 -6.50 -3.99
CA THR A 401 -14.35 -5.10 -4.28
C THR A 401 -14.81 -4.87 -5.70
N TYR A 402 -14.24 -5.59 -6.67
CA TYR A 402 -14.67 -5.57 -8.07
C TYR A 402 -16.12 -6.06 -8.26
N ILE A 403 -16.73 -6.71 -7.27
CA ILE A 403 -18.16 -7.05 -7.25
C ILE A 403 -18.93 -6.00 -6.45
N GLN A 404 -18.44 -5.62 -5.26
CA GLN A 404 -19.13 -4.70 -4.35
C GLN A 404 -19.39 -3.33 -4.98
N TYR A 405 -18.37 -2.71 -5.57
CA TYR A 405 -18.50 -1.35 -6.10
C TYR A 405 -19.44 -1.30 -7.31
N PRO A 406 -19.31 -2.16 -8.35
CA PRO A 406 -20.27 -2.18 -9.45
C PRO A 406 -21.70 -2.47 -8.98
N TYR A 407 -21.86 -3.35 -8.00
CA TYR A 407 -23.17 -3.63 -7.38
C TYR A 407 -23.76 -2.37 -6.74
N LEU A 408 -23.01 -1.66 -5.90
CA LEU A 408 -23.47 -0.45 -5.22
C LEU A 408 -23.75 0.68 -6.21
N ILE A 409 -22.88 0.86 -7.21
CA ILE A 409 -23.06 1.83 -8.29
C ILE A 409 -24.35 1.52 -9.06
N ALA A 410 -24.59 0.25 -9.42
CA ALA A 410 -25.80 -0.14 -10.12
C ALA A 410 -27.06 0.13 -9.28
N VAL A 411 -27.05 -0.21 -7.98
CA VAL A 411 -28.17 0.11 -7.07
C VAL A 411 -28.40 1.62 -7.02
N PHE A 412 -27.34 2.41 -6.84
CA PHE A 412 -27.42 3.86 -6.77
C PHE A 412 -27.98 4.48 -8.06
N LEU A 413 -27.45 4.07 -9.22
CA LEU A 413 -27.95 4.51 -10.53
C LEU A 413 -29.40 4.09 -10.76
N GLY A 414 -29.76 2.87 -10.34
CA GLY A 414 -31.15 2.41 -10.40
C GLY A 414 -32.11 3.18 -9.50
N MET A 415 -31.62 3.76 -8.40
CA MET A 415 -32.35 4.71 -7.58
C MET A 415 -32.50 6.08 -8.25
N LEU A 416 -31.47 6.57 -8.96
CA LEU A 416 -31.63 7.79 -9.79
C LEU A 416 -32.65 7.56 -10.91
N GLY A 417 -32.67 6.36 -11.49
CA GLY A 417 -33.65 5.89 -12.47
C GLY A 417 -34.94 5.31 -11.87
N TRP A 418 -35.30 5.64 -10.62
CA TRP A 418 -36.35 4.95 -9.85
C TRP A 418 -37.66 4.71 -10.61
N GLY A 419 -38.16 5.71 -11.34
CA GLY A 419 -39.41 5.58 -12.08
C GLY A 419 -39.37 4.48 -13.15
N VAL A 420 -38.24 4.35 -13.85
CA VAL A 420 -38.02 3.34 -14.89
C VAL A 420 -37.79 1.97 -14.26
N SER A 421 -36.86 1.88 -13.30
CA SER A 421 -36.54 0.61 -12.63
C SER A 421 -37.77 0.05 -11.91
N ARG A 422 -38.58 0.89 -11.25
CA ARG A 422 -39.80 0.47 -10.58
C ARG A 422 -40.88 0.00 -11.55
N SER A 423 -40.99 0.63 -12.72
CA SER A 423 -41.93 0.25 -13.77
C SER A 423 -41.59 -1.13 -14.35
N TRP A 424 -40.31 -1.37 -14.66
CA TRP A 424 -39.84 -2.69 -15.10
C TRP A 424 -40.07 -3.75 -14.02
N TRP A 425 -39.77 -3.43 -12.76
CA TRP A 425 -40.03 -4.35 -11.66
C TRP A 425 -41.52 -4.68 -11.49
N SER A 426 -42.42 -3.70 -11.60
CA SER A 426 -43.86 -3.98 -11.52
C SER A 426 -44.38 -4.87 -12.64
N ALA A 427 -43.70 -4.91 -13.79
CA ALA A 427 -44.07 -5.82 -14.87
C ALA A 427 -43.70 -7.28 -14.56
N ILE A 428 -42.59 -7.49 -13.84
CA ILE A 428 -42.11 -8.82 -13.44
C ILE A 428 -42.83 -9.28 -12.16
N TRP A 429 -42.88 -8.40 -11.15
CA TRP A 429 -43.47 -8.68 -9.84
C TRP A 429 -44.47 -7.57 -9.48
N PRO A 430 -45.77 -7.75 -9.80
CA PRO A 430 -46.80 -6.76 -9.53
C PRO A 430 -46.88 -6.40 -8.04
N PRO A 431 -47.19 -5.14 -7.71
CA PRO A 431 -47.41 -4.75 -6.33
C PRO A 431 -48.60 -5.51 -5.73
N ARG A 432 -48.49 -5.92 -4.47
CA ARG A 432 -49.56 -6.57 -3.74
C ARG A 432 -50.77 -5.64 -3.64
N THR A 433 -51.95 -6.14 -3.99
CA THR A 433 -53.22 -5.48 -3.72
C THR A 433 -53.55 -5.59 -2.22
N PRO A 434 -53.87 -4.50 -1.53
CA PRO A 434 -54.31 -4.55 -0.14
C PRO A 434 -55.54 -5.47 -0.01
N GLN A 435 -55.56 -6.34 0.99
CA GLN A 435 -56.78 -7.08 1.31
C GLN A 435 -57.71 -6.19 2.15
N GLY A 436 -59.03 -6.28 1.94
CA GLY A 436 -60.00 -5.49 2.70
C GLY A 436 -59.85 -5.71 4.21
N GLY A 437 -59.70 -4.63 4.97
CA GLY A 437 -59.49 -4.67 6.42
C GLY A 437 -58.03 -4.75 6.88
N GLU A 438 -57.05 -4.72 5.97
CA GLU A 438 -55.63 -4.78 6.32
C GLU A 438 -55.10 -3.43 6.84
N ASN A 439 -54.55 -3.42 8.05
CA ASN A 439 -53.88 -2.25 8.61
C ASN A 439 -52.63 -1.88 7.79
N TRP A 440 -52.37 -0.57 7.63
CA TRP A 440 -51.20 -0.03 6.89
C TRP A 440 -49.87 -0.69 7.25
N VAL A 441 -49.63 -0.93 8.54
CA VAL A 441 -48.36 -1.51 9.05
C VAL A 441 -48.18 -2.94 8.56
N VAL A 442 -49.25 -3.73 8.62
CA VAL A 442 -49.26 -5.13 8.17
C VAL A 442 -49.04 -5.20 6.66
N GLY A 443 -49.68 -4.30 5.90
CA GLY A 443 -49.46 -4.17 4.47
C GLY A 443 -48.00 -3.86 4.10
N LYS A 444 -47.35 -2.95 4.83
CA LYS A 444 -45.92 -2.60 4.61
C LYS A 444 -44.98 -3.75 4.97
N LEU A 445 -45.19 -4.41 6.10
CA LEU A 445 -44.39 -5.57 6.51
C LEU A 445 -44.49 -6.72 5.49
N ARG A 446 -45.69 -7.00 4.98
CA ARG A 446 -45.89 -8.03 3.94
C ARG A 446 -45.34 -7.65 2.57
N ALA A 447 -45.21 -6.35 2.28
CA ALA A 447 -44.56 -5.88 1.06
C ALA A 447 -43.02 -5.84 1.17
N LEU A 448 -42.47 -5.95 2.39
CA LEU A 448 -41.03 -5.84 2.64
C LEU A 448 -40.20 -6.87 1.86
N PRO A 449 -40.56 -8.17 1.76
CA PRO A 449 -39.77 -9.13 0.98
C PRO A 449 -39.69 -8.76 -0.50
N ASN A 450 -40.79 -8.29 -1.10
CA ASN A 450 -40.81 -7.83 -2.49
C ASN A 450 -39.94 -6.57 -2.67
N PHE A 451 -40.01 -5.62 -1.73
CA PHE A 451 -39.14 -4.45 -1.75
C PHE A 451 -37.65 -4.81 -1.58
N LEU A 452 -37.32 -5.74 -0.70
CA LEU A 452 -35.96 -6.23 -0.51
C LEU A 452 -35.46 -6.95 -1.77
N ALA A 453 -36.28 -7.80 -2.40
CA ALA A 453 -35.93 -8.43 -3.68
C ALA A 453 -35.69 -7.38 -4.78
N PHE A 454 -36.52 -6.33 -4.83
CA PHE A 454 -36.30 -5.23 -5.76
C PHE A 454 -34.95 -4.53 -5.53
N VAL A 455 -34.60 -4.23 -4.27
CA VAL A 455 -33.36 -3.50 -3.94
C VAL A 455 -32.11 -4.37 -4.05
N PHE A 456 -32.16 -5.62 -3.59
CA PHE A 456 -30.97 -6.47 -3.47
C PHE A 456 -30.77 -7.43 -4.65
N LEU A 457 -31.80 -7.71 -5.45
CA LEU A 457 -31.68 -8.66 -6.57
C LEU A 457 -31.88 -7.96 -7.91
N PHE A 458 -32.91 -7.11 -8.02
CA PHE A 458 -33.26 -6.50 -9.30
C PHE A 458 -32.46 -5.23 -9.62
N LEU A 459 -32.36 -4.30 -8.67
CA LEU A 459 -31.64 -3.03 -8.85
C LEU A 459 -30.17 -3.19 -9.26
N PRO A 460 -29.39 -4.14 -8.72
CA PRO A 460 -28.00 -4.36 -9.16
C PRO A 460 -27.89 -4.79 -10.62
N LEU A 461 -28.90 -5.47 -11.16
CA LEU A 461 -28.92 -5.96 -12.55
C LEU A 461 -29.49 -4.90 -13.51
N ALA A 462 -30.59 -4.25 -13.11
CA ALA A 462 -31.35 -3.35 -13.98
C ALA A 462 -31.00 -1.87 -13.78
N GLY A 463 -30.22 -1.53 -12.76
CA GLY A 463 -30.00 -0.14 -12.34
C GLY A 463 -29.26 0.71 -13.37
N ILE A 464 -28.18 0.19 -13.95
CA ILE A 464 -27.44 0.88 -15.02
C ILE A 464 -28.34 1.08 -16.26
N PRO A 465 -28.99 0.04 -16.83
CA PRO A 465 -29.91 0.24 -17.96
C PRO A 465 -31.06 1.20 -17.65
N ALA A 466 -31.66 1.13 -16.45
CA ALA A 466 -32.75 2.00 -16.06
C ALA A 466 -32.31 3.48 -15.99
N PHE A 467 -31.11 3.75 -15.49
CA PHE A 467 -30.53 5.09 -15.46
C PHE A 467 -30.24 5.63 -16.87
N VAL A 468 -29.65 4.80 -17.74
CA VAL A 468 -29.37 5.19 -19.13
C VAL A 468 -30.68 5.53 -19.84
N TRP A 469 -31.71 4.69 -19.71
CA TRP A 469 -33.03 4.96 -20.28
C TRP A 469 -33.66 6.23 -19.72
N HIS A 470 -33.61 6.43 -18.40
CA HIS A 470 -34.10 7.65 -17.76
C HIS A 470 -33.40 8.89 -18.33
N SER A 471 -32.08 8.84 -18.46
CA SER A 471 -31.27 9.94 -19.00
C SER A 471 -31.61 10.25 -20.46
N LEU A 472 -31.80 9.22 -21.29
CA LEU A 472 -32.22 9.39 -22.69
C LEU A 472 -33.60 10.05 -22.79
N VAL A 473 -34.57 9.61 -21.96
CA VAL A 473 -35.91 10.22 -21.92
C VAL A 473 -35.85 11.67 -21.44
N GLN A 474 -35.01 12.00 -20.46
CA GLN A 474 -34.83 13.38 -19.98
C GLN A 474 -34.15 14.26 -21.02
N LEU A 475 -33.12 13.75 -21.70
CA LEU A 475 -32.42 14.43 -22.78
C LEU A 475 -33.38 14.74 -23.92
N TRP A 476 -34.15 13.74 -24.37
CA TRP A 476 -35.18 13.91 -25.38
C TRP A 476 -36.24 14.94 -24.97
N ASN A 477 -36.68 14.89 -23.71
CA ASN A 477 -37.63 15.87 -23.18
C ASN A 477 -37.06 17.29 -23.19
N THR A 478 -35.77 17.45 -22.95
CA THR A 478 -35.08 18.74 -22.94
C THR A 478 -34.92 19.28 -24.36
N ILE A 479 -34.49 18.45 -25.31
CA ILE A 479 -34.36 18.80 -26.73
C ILE A 479 -35.71 19.15 -27.35
N SER A 480 -36.77 18.40 -27.02
CA SER A 480 -38.14 18.65 -27.52
C SER A 480 -38.88 19.77 -26.78
N ALA A 481 -38.37 20.26 -25.65
CA ALA A 481 -39.01 21.32 -24.87
C ALA A 481 -39.27 22.62 -25.67
N PRO A 482 -38.29 23.19 -26.42
CA PRO A 482 -38.52 24.39 -27.23
C PRO A 482 -39.60 24.17 -28.30
N PHE A 483 -39.56 23.04 -29.01
CA PHE A 483 -40.56 22.72 -30.04
C PHE A 483 -41.97 22.58 -29.46
N ARG A 484 -42.10 21.92 -28.31
CA ARG A 484 -43.39 21.81 -27.59
C ARG A 484 -43.88 23.15 -27.04
N TRP A 485 -42.98 24.08 -26.74
CA TRP A 485 -43.34 25.44 -26.34
C TRP A 485 -43.83 26.27 -27.53
N ILE A 486 -43.12 26.23 -28.67
CA ILE A 486 -43.54 26.87 -29.92
C ILE A 486 -44.91 26.34 -30.38
N GLY A 487 -45.12 25.02 -30.38
CA GLY A 487 -46.40 24.43 -30.76
C GLY A 487 -47.57 24.87 -29.85
N ARG A 488 -47.31 25.08 -28.55
CA ARG A 488 -48.31 25.63 -27.62
C ARG A 488 -48.60 27.11 -27.87
N LEU A 489 -47.61 27.90 -28.28
CA LEU A 489 -47.83 29.30 -28.66
C LEU A 489 -48.65 29.43 -29.95
N MET A 490 -48.38 28.59 -30.95
CA MET A 490 -49.15 28.63 -32.20
C MET A 490 -50.61 28.23 -32.01
N ARG A 491 -50.91 27.19 -31.22
CA ARG A 491 -52.31 26.81 -30.94
C ARG A 491 -53.11 27.92 -30.27
N ARG A 492 -52.49 28.68 -29.36
CA ARG A 492 -53.14 29.83 -28.70
C ARG A 492 -53.47 30.98 -29.64
N ARG A 493 -52.84 31.08 -30.81
CA ARG A 493 -53.13 32.11 -31.82
C ARG A 493 -54.26 31.72 -32.79
N VAL A 494 -54.68 30.46 -32.80
CA VAL A 494 -55.77 29.98 -33.68
C VAL A 494 -57.14 30.08 -32.99
N GLU A 495 -57.16 30.24 -31.66
CA GLU A 495 -58.38 30.38 -30.86
C GLU A 495 -58.74 31.86 -30.56
N VAL A 496 -58.04 32.81 -31.17
CA VAL A 496 -58.35 34.26 -31.16
C VAL A 496 -58.60 34.68 -32.60
#